data_AF-A0A4Y2WW77-F1
#
_entry.id   AF-A0A4Y2WW77-F1
#
_cell.length_a   1.000
_cell.length_b   1.000
_cell.length_c   1.000
_cell.angle_alpha   90.00
_cell.angle_beta   90.00
_cell.angle_gamma   90.00
#
_symmetry.space_group_name_H-M   'P 1'
#
loop_
_entity.id
_entity.type
_entity.pdbx_description
1 polymer ?
#
loop_
_entity_poly.entity_id
_entity_poly.type
_entity_poly.pdbx_seq_one_letter_code
_entity_poly.pdbx_strand_id
1 'polypeptide(L)'
;AIVLHVLVSDADSEVVSEIQDFTLNWILLKLLDEKNGSLARFLWEQLPLKLRKIAAKFSSFSSYYIDSLTQSASSLSLEYENFTKCWKKRVSMTEVTLEYRDILEHFKVLLCVEDELCKTIRNHLSSLLTHETKTSVWHDICSNVLS
;
A
#
# COMPACT_ATOMS: atom_id res chain seq x y z
N ALA A 1 -6.98 -6.48 -15.43
CA ALA A 1 -6.70 -5.13 -15.99
C ALA A 1 -7.95 -4.27 -16.12
N ILE A 2 -9.00 -4.74 -16.81
CA ILE A 2 -10.27 -4.01 -17.04
C ILE A 2 -10.93 -3.56 -15.74
N VAL A 3 -11.03 -4.46 -14.76
CA VAL A 3 -11.60 -4.21 -13.43
C VAL A 3 -10.93 -3.03 -12.70
N LEU A 4 -9.59 -2.95 -12.68
CA LEU A 4 -8.88 -1.83 -12.06
C LEU A 4 -8.96 -0.54 -12.88
N HIS A 5 -9.29 -0.64 -14.18
CA HIS A 5 -9.53 0.54 -15.00
C HIS A 5 -10.91 1.14 -14.70
N VAL A 6 -11.92 0.29 -14.51
CA VAL A 6 -13.26 0.70 -14.06
C VAL A 6 -13.19 1.44 -12.72
N LEU A 7 -12.35 1.00 -11.78
CA LEU A 7 -12.21 1.69 -10.48
C LEU A 7 -11.54 3.07 -10.56
N VAL A 8 -10.76 3.33 -11.61
CA VAL A 8 -9.99 4.58 -11.78
C VAL A 8 -10.72 5.58 -12.65
N SER A 9 -11.81 5.19 -13.33
CA SER A 9 -12.59 6.11 -14.13
C SER A 9 -13.38 7.08 -13.26
N ASP A 10 -13.45 8.33 -13.70
CA ASP A 10 -14.39 9.30 -13.16
C ASP A 10 -15.81 8.78 -13.43
N ALA A 11 -16.62 8.71 -12.39
CA ALA A 11 -17.97 8.18 -12.48
C ALA A 11 -18.94 9.34 -12.70
N ASP A 12 -19.46 9.45 -13.92
CA ASP A 12 -20.45 10.48 -14.26
C ASP A 12 -21.89 9.99 -14.05
N SER A 13 -22.09 8.71 -13.71
CA SER A 13 -23.42 8.14 -13.47
C SER A 13 -23.47 7.24 -12.22
N GLU A 14 -24.64 7.22 -11.59
CA GLU A 14 -24.93 6.40 -10.40
C GLU A 14 -24.69 4.91 -10.65
N VAL A 15 -25.09 4.41 -11.83
CA VAL A 15 -24.86 3.02 -12.26
C VAL A 15 -23.35 2.68 -12.31
N VAL A 16 -22.51 3.60 -12.78
CA VAL A 16 -21.05 3.39 -12.80
C VAL A 16 -20.49 3.36 -11.38
N SER A 17 -21.01 4.19 -10.47
CA SER A 17 -20.63 4.17 -9.05
C SER A 17 -20.97 2.83 -8.39
N GLU A 18 -22.19 2.32 -8.60
CA GLU A 18 -22.60 1.02 -8.06
C GLU A 18 -21.73 -0.14 -8.57
N ILE A 19 -21.41 -0.13 -9.88
CA ILE A 19 -20.52 -1.13 -10.48
C ILE A 19 -19.12 -1.04 -9.85
N GLN A 20 -18.61 0.17 -9.63
CA GLN A 20 -17.32 0.38 -8.99
C GLN A 20 -17.31 -0.12 -7.54
N ASP A 21 -18.33 0.21 -6.75
CA ASP A 21 -18.45 -0.23 -5.36
C ASP A 21 -18.57 -1.76 -5.27
N PHE A 22 -19.41 -2.38 -6.10
CA PHE A 22 -19.51 -3.83 -6.18
C PHE A 22 -18.16 -4.47 -6.54
N THR A 23 -17.50 -3.92 -7.56
CA THR A 23 -16.23 -4.42 -8.06
C THR A 23 -15.16 -4.34 -6.99
N LEU A 24 -15.06 -3.22 -6.27
CA LEU A 24 -14.09 -3.04 -5.20
C LEU A 24 -14.37 -4.02 -4.04
N ASN A 25 -15.61 -4.12 -3.59
CA ASN A 25 -15.98 -5.01 -2.50
C ASN A 25 -15.66 -6.47 -2.86
N TRP A 26 -15.93 -6.88 -4.10
CA TRP A 26 -15.57 -8.22 -4.58
C TRP A 26 -14.05 -8.44 -4.56
N ILE A 27 -13.25 -7.46 -5.01
CA ILE A 27 -11.78 -7.54 -4.96
C ILE A 27 -11.31 -7.69 -3.52
N LEU A 28 -11.77 -6.81 -2.60
CA LEU A 28 -11.35 -6.84 -1.20
C LEU A 28 -11.72 -8.16 -0.53
N LEU A 29 -12.94 -8.66 -0.74
CA LEU A 29 -13.36 -9.97 -0.23
C LEU A 29 -12.47 -11.11 -0.75
N LYS A 30 -12.04 -11.03 -2.01
CA LYS A 30 -11.12 -12.03 -2.58
C LYS A 30 -9.70 -11.90 -2.06
N LEU A 31 -9.22 -10.69 -1.80
CA LEU A 31 -7.89 -10.45 -1.23
C LEU A 31 -7.78 -10.92 0.23
N LEU A 32 -8.89 -10.91 0.98
CA LEU A 32 -8.97 -11.48 2.33
C LEU A 32 -8.98 -13.02 2.34
N ASP A 33 -9.29 -13.66 1.21
CA ASP A 33 -9.20 -15.11 1.06
C ASP A 33 -7.77 -15.47 0.63
N GLU A 34 -6.99 -16.05 1.56
CA GLU A 34 -5.56 -16.40 1.42
C GLU A 34 -5.22 -17.22 0.16
N LYS A 35 -6.22 -17.81 -0.48
CA LYS A 35 -6.09 -18.58 -1.74
C LYS A 35 -5.87 -17.71 -2.98
N ASN A 36 -6.05 -16.39 -2.91
CA ASN A 36 -6.00 -15.49 -4.07
C ASN A 36 -4.67 -14.73 -4.20
N GLY A 37 -3.54 -15.40 -3.97
CA GLY A 37 -2.21 -14.82 -4.15
C GLY A 37 -1.94 -14.27 -5.58
N SER A 38 -2.64 -14.78 -6.59
CA SER A 38 -2.59 -14.25 -7.96
C SER A 38 -3.27 -12.89 -8.10
N LEU A 39 -4.39 -12.66 -7.40
CA LEU A 39 -5.09 -11.37 -7.39
C LEU A 39 -4.27 -10.32 -6.64
N ALA A 40 -3.71 -10.69 -5.48
CA ALA A 40 -2.81 -9.84 -4.73
C ALA A 40 -1.60 -9.44 -5.59
N ARG A 41 -0.93 -10.41 -6.24
CA ARG A 41 0.20 -10.13 -7.14
C ARG A 41 -0.22 -9.19 -8.28
N PHE A 42 -1.33 -9.48 -8.95
CA PHE A 42 -1.84 -8.64 -10.04
C PHE A 42 -2.11 -7.19 -9.60
N LEU A 43 -2.62 -7.01 -8.37
CA LEU A 43 -2.86 -5.68 -7.80
C LEU A 43 -1.54 -4.94 -7.57
N TRP A 44 -0.56 -5.59 -6.96
CA TRP A 44 0.75 -5.00 -6.62
C TRP A 44 1.68 -4.81 -7.82
N GLU A 45 1.42 -5.48 -8.94
CA GLU A 45 2.07 -5.21 -10.23
C GLU A 45 1.56 -3.91 -10.90
N GLN A 46 0.48 -3.30 -10.40
CA GLN A 46 0.02 -2.02 -10.93
C GLN A 46 0.90 -0.86 -10.48
N LEU A 47 0.98 0.18 -11.33
CA LEU A 47 1.66 1.42 -10.97
C LEU A 47 1.10 2.02 -9.66
N PRO A 48 1.96 2.46 -8.73
CA PRO A 48 1.52 3.04 -7.46
C PRO A 48 0.52 4.18 -7.61
N LEU A 49 0.67 5.00 -8.65
CA LEU A 49 -0.23 6.13 -8.94
C LEU A 49 -1.66 5.66 -9.24
N LYS A 50 -1.81 4.49 -9.86
CA LYS A 50 -3.12 3.91 -10.16
C LYS A 50 -3.79 3.44 -8.88
N LEU A 51 -3.06 2.76 -8.00
CA LEU A 51 -3.57 2.31 -6.70
C LEU A 51 -3.91 3.49 -5.79
N ARG A 52 -3.10 4.56 -5.81
CA ARG A 52 -3.39 5.81 -5.12
C ARG A 52 -4.73 6.41 -5.55
N LYS A 53 -5.02 6.47 -6.85
CA LYS A 53 -6.31 6.97 -7.35
C LYS A 53 -7.49 6.18 -6.80
N ILE A 54 -7.36 4.85 -6.73
CA ILE A 54 -8.39 3.98 -6.12
C ILE A 54 -8.50 4.29 -4.62
N ALA A 55 -7.39 4.40 -3.89
CA ALA A 55 -7.40 4.70 -2.45
C ALA A 55 -8.01 6.06 -2.13
N ALA A 56 -7.75 7.08 -2.96
CA ALA A 56 -8.32 8.42 -2.78
C ALA A 56 -9.84 8.43 -3.00
N LYS A 57 -10.35 7.52 -3.84
CA LYS A 57 -11.78 7.40 -4.15
C LYS A 57 -12.53 6.50 -3.17
N PHE A 58 -11.88 5.43 -2.70
CA PHE A 58 -12.52 4.42 -1.87
C PHE A 58 -11.76 4.19 -0.56
N SER A 59 -12.36 4.62 0.54
CA SER A 59 -11.77 4.52 1.88
C SER A 59 -11.48 3.07 2.31
N SER A 60 -12.36 2.12 1.96
CA SER A 60 -12.14 0.70 2.25
C SER A 60 -10.90 0.14 1.56
N PHE A 61 -10.64 0.56 0.31
CA PHE A 61 -9.39 0.22 -0.37
C PHE A 61 -8.20 0.90 0.28
N SER A 62 -8.34 2.18 0.66
CA SER A 62 -7.27 2.91 1.36
C SER A 62 -6.82 2.17 2.62
N SER A 63 -7.75 1.72 3.46
CA SER A 63 -7.42 0.96 4.67
C SER A 63 -6.65 -0.32 4.34
N TYR A 64 -7.19 -1.16 3.44
CA TYR A 64 -6.53 -2.39 3.00
C TYR A 64 -5.11 -2.12 2.46
N TYR A 65 -4.97 -1.10 1.64
CA TYR A 65 -3.72 -0.76 0.97
C TYR A 65 -2.65 -0.32 1.97
N ILE A 66 -3.01 0.51 2.95
CA ILE A 66 -2.12 0.95 4.03
C ILE A 66 -1.73 -0.22 4.91
N ASP A 67 -2.70 -1.03 5.36
CA ASP A 67 -2.44 -2.17 6.23
C ASP A 67 -1.49 -3.18 5.56
N SER A 68 -1.67 -3.41 4.26
CA SER A 68 -0.81 -4.30 3.47
C SER A 68 0.62 -3.75 3.32
N LEU A 69 0.79 -2.44 3.12
CA LEU A 69 2.11 -1.80 3.11
C LEU A 69 2.77 -1.91 4.50
N THR A 70 1.98 -1.73 5.56
CA THR A 70 2.44 -1.84 6.96
C THR A 70 2.89 -3.25 7.31
N GLN A 71 2.12 -4.26 6.92
CA GLN A 71 2.50 -5.66 7.08
C GLN A 71 3.75 -5.98 6.26
N SER A 72 3.82 -5.54 5.00
CA SER A 72 4.98 -5.74 4.15
C SER A 72 6.25 -5.12 4.74
N ALA A 73 6.17 -3.88 5.23
CA ALA A 73 7.31 -3.21 5.88
C ALA A 73 7.73 -3.94 7.16
N SER A 74 6.76 -4.36 7.98
CA SER A 74 7.02 -5.09 9.24
C SER A 74 7.64 -6.48 9.00
N SER A 75 7.43 -7.06 7.81
CA SER A 75 8.04 -8.33 7.41
C SER A 75 9.52 -8.21 7.02
N LEU A 76 10.05 -6.99 6.92
CA LEU A 76 11.45 -6.75 6.61
C LEU A 76 12.33 -7.00 7.84
N SER A 77 13.58 -7.37 7.58
CA SER A 77 14.66 -7.47 8.54
C SER A 77 15.82 -6.59 8.10
N LEU A 78 16.42 -5.93 9.09
CA LEU A 78 17.63 -5.14 8.90
C LEU A 78 18.81 -6.09 8.73
N GLU A 79 19.50 -5.99 7.60
CA GLU A 79 20.73 -6.69 7.29
C GLU A 79 21.84 -5.67 6.99
N TYR A 80 23.09 -6.14 7.08
CA TYR A 80 24.27 -5.36 6.70
C TYR A 80 25.03 -6.12 5.62
N GLU A 81 25.06 -5.55 4.42
CA GLU A 81 25.87 -6.05 3.30
C GLU A 81 27.00 -5.08 3.03
N ASN A 82 28.24 -5.54 3.07
CA ASN A 82 29.42 -4.70 2.84
C ASN A 82 29.40 -3.40 3.67
N PHE A 83 29.04 -3.50 4.96
CA PHE A 83 28.86 -2.37 5.88
C PHE A 83 27.76 -1.37 5.52
N THR A 84 26.90 -1.68 4.54
CA THR A 84 25.76 -0.86 4.15
C THR A 84 24.48 -1.43 4.74
N LYS A 85 23.68 -0.57 5.37
CA LYS A 85 22.35 -0.90 5.90
C LYS A 85 21.41 -1.27 4.74
N CYS A 86 20.81 -2.46 4.78
CA CYS A 86 19.79 -2.89 3.83
C CYS A 86 18.58 -3.54 4.51
N TRP A 87 17.40 -3.36 3.93
CA TRP A 87 16.17 -4.00 4.40
C TRP A 87 15.81 -5.14 3.46
N LYS A 88 15.75 -6.37 4.00
CA LYS A 88 15.40 -7.57 3.23
C LYS A 88 14.14 -8.24 3.75
N LYS A 89 13.47 -8.96 2.86
CA LYS A 89 12.35 -9.83 3.21
C LYS A 89 12.84 -10.99 4.07
N ARG A 90 12.11 -11.33 5.12
CA ARG A 90 12.33 -12.59 5.85
C ARG A 90 11.95 -13.77 4.95
N VAL A 91 12.85 -14.75 4.84
CA VAL A 91 12.89 -15.80 3.80
C VAL A 91 11.69 -16.78 3.81
N SER A 92 10.72 -16.68 4.72
CA SER A 92 9.65 -17.69 4.89
C SER A 92 8.22 -17.21 4.63
N MET A 93 8.00 -16.11 3.93
CA MET A 93 6.65 -15.56 3.72
C MET A 93 6.06 -16.08 2.40
N THR A 94 4.99 -16.87 2.50
CA THR A 94 4.17 -17.36 1.37
C THR A 94 3.26 -16.29 0.77
N GLU A 95 3.18 -15.12 1.42
CA GLU A 95 2.37 -13.98 1.01
C GLU A 95 3.11 -13.05 0.04
N VAL A 96 2.36 -12.26 -0.71
CA VAL A 96 2.92 -11.20 -1.56
C VAL A 96 3.58 -10.15 -0.66
N THR A 97 4.89 -10.29 -0.45
CA THR A 97 5.70 -9.34 0.29
C THR A 97 6.40 -8.41 -0.69
N LEU A 98 6.34 -7.10 -0.42
CA LEU A 98 6.97 -6.06 -1.24
C LEU A 98 8.43 -5.84 -0.84
N GLU A 99 9.28 -5.43 -1.78
CA GLU A 99 10.63 -4.99 -1.44
C GLU A 99 10.58 -3.61 -0.79
N TYR A 100 11.60 -3.29 0.02
CA TYR A 100 11.70 -1.98 0.69
C TYR A 100 11.57 -0.80 -0.28
N ARG A 101 12.21 -0.90 -1.46
CA ARG A 101 12.12 0.12 -2.51
C ARG A 101 10.68 0.34 -2.98
N ASP A 102 9.93 -0.73 -3.20
CA ASP A 102 8.56 -0.65 -3.72
C ASP A 102 7.66 -0.01 -2.66
N ILE A 103 7.81 -0.41 -1.40
CA ILE A 103 7.09 0.18 -0.25
C ILE A 103 7.33 1.69 -0.17
N LEU A 104 8.59 2.12 -0.29
CA LEU A 104 8.93 3.55 -0.32
C LEU A 104 8.25 4.27 -1.48
N GLU A 105 8.25 3.70 -2.68
CA GLU A 105 7.62 4.30 -3.85
C GLU A 105 6.12 4.48 -3.64
N HIS A 106 5.44 3.46 -3.10
CA HIS A 106 4.02 3.53 -2.77
C HIS A 106 3.71 4.63 -1.75
N PHE A 107 4.50 4.77 -0.68
CA PHE A 107 4.32 5.86 0.30
C PHE A 107 4.60 7.24 -0.30
N LYS A 108 5.64 7.40 -1.12
CA LYS A 108 5.92 8.67 -1.83
C LYS A 108 4.74 9.08 -2.71
N VAL A 109 4.17 8.13 -3.43
CA VAL A 109 3.02 8.39 -4.30
C VAL A 109 1.76 8.65 -3.49
N LEU A 110 1.51 7.95 -2.39
CA LEU A 110 0.39 8.25 -1.48
C LEU A 110 0.43 9.71 -0.98
N LEU A 111 1.63 10.23 -0.71
CA LEU A 111 1.87 11.58 -0.21
C LEU A 111 2.03 12.66 -1.30
N CYS A 112 2.00 12.31 -2.59
CA CYS A 112 2.40 13.23 -3.66
C CYS A 112 1.39 14.35 -3.96
N VAL A 113 0.14 14.23 -3.50
CA VAL A 113 -0.88 15.30 -3.60
C VAL A 113 -1.41 15.58 -2.21
N GLU A 114 -1.51 16.86 -1.87
CA GLU A 114 -1.94 17.34 -0.54
C GLU A 114 -3.48 17.29 -0.40
N ASP A 115 -4.03 16.08 -0.28
CA ASP A 115 -5.46 15.81 -0.08
C ASP A 115 -5.74 15.13 1.28
N GLU A 116 -7.01 14.79 1.54
CA GLU A 116 -7.40 14.11 2.79
C GLU A 116 -6.71 12.74 2.95
N LEU A 117 -6.50 12.01 1.85
CA LEU A 117 -5.74 10.76 1.89
C LEU A 117 -4.32 11.03 2.39
N CYS A 118 -3.61 12.01 1.81
CA CYS A 118 -2.27 12.39 2.27
C CYS A 118 -2.22 12.71 3.77
N LYS A 119 -3.18 13.50 4.28
CA LYS A 119 -3.29 13.81 5.71
C LYS A 119 -3.48 12.55 6.55
N THR A 120 -4.37 11.64 6.13
CA THR A 120 -4.58 10.34 6.80
C THR A 120 -3.29 9.52 6.83
N ILE A 121 -2.55 9.45 5.71
CA ILE A 121 -1.28 8.72 5.64
C ILE A 121 -0.23 9.34 6.56
N ARG A 122 -0.07 10.67 6.58
CA ARG A 122 0.90 11.33 7.47
C ARG A 122 0.59 11.08 8.95
N ASN A 123 -0.69 11.14 9.32
CA ASN A 123 -1.12 10.84 10.68
C ASN A 123 -0.83 9.38 11.06
N HIS A 124 -1.12 8.46 10.14
CA HIS A 124 -0.83 7.04 10.33
C HIS A 124 0.68 6.77 10.51
N LEU A 125 1.52 7.31 9.61
CA LEU A 125 2.98 7.19 9.71
C LEU A 125 3.53 7.79 11.01
N SER A 126 3.01 8.95 11.42
CA SER A 126 3.40 9.58 12.70
C SER A 126 2.99 8.73 13.90
N SER A 127 1.81 8.09 13.85
CA SER A 127 1.37 7.15 14.88
C SER A 127 2.27 5.93 14.96
N LEU A 128 2.71 5.37 13.84
CA LEU A 128 3.62 4.22 13.80
C LEU A 128 4.96 4.55 14.48
N LEU A 129 5.52 5.75 14.25
CA LEU A 129 6.77 6.16 14.89
C LEU A 129 6.70 6.26 16.42
N THR A 130 5.51 6.46 16.99
CA THR A 130 5.35 6.74 18.43
C THR A 130 5.70 5.53 19.30
N HIS A 131 5.63 4.31 18.75
CA HIS A 131 5.85 3.05 19.47
C HIS A 131 7.08 2.28 18.99
N GLU A 132 7.86 2.84 18.07
CA GLU A 132 8.94 2.15 17.39
C GLU A 132 10.33 2.51 17.93
N THR A 133 11.26 1.56 17.82
CA THR A 133 12.67 1.82 18.17
C THR A 133 13.37 2.57 17.04
N LYS A 134 14.42 3.34 17.35
CA LYS A 134 15.21 4.10 16.34
C LYS A 134 15.77 3.26 15.18
N THR A 135 15.91 1.95 15.38
CA THR A 135 16.38 0.99 14.37
C THR A 135 15.25 0.40 13.51
N SER A 136 14.01 0.82 13.73
CA SER A 136 12.84 0.37 12.99
C SER A 136 12.86 0.84 11.53
N VAL A 137 12.27 0.02 10.64
CA VAL A 137 12.07 0.36 9.23
C VAL A 137 11.25 1.64 9.07
N TRP A 138 10.37 1.93 10.03
CA TRP A 138 9.50 3.08 10.03
C TRP A 138 10.24 4.41 10.12
N HIS A 139 11.35 4.47 10.87
CA HIS A 139 12.19 5.67 10.88
C HIS A 139 12.81 5.94 9.50
N ASP A 140 13.30 4.89 8.83
CA ASP A 140 13.87 5.03 7.49
C ASP A 140 12.80 5.40 6.46
N ILE A 141 11.63 4.75 6.49
CA ILE A 141 10.52 5.10 5.61
C ILE A 141 10.12 6.56 5.81
N CYS A 142 9.81 6.96 7.05
CA CYS A 142 9.34 8.32 7.34
C CYS A 142 10.38 9.38 6.97
N SER A 143 11.66 9.15 7.25
CA SER A 143 12.74 10.08 6.86
C SER A 143 12.92 10.23 5.34
N ASN A 144 12.50 9.24 4.55
CA ASN A 144 12.60 9.28 3.08
C ASN A 144 11.33 9.80 2.39
N VAL A 145 10.19 9.82 3.07
CA VAL A 145 8.89 10.18 2.47
C VAL A 145 8.23 11.41 3.08
N LEU A 146 8.65 11.83 4.28
CA LEU A 146 8.15 13.04 4.96
C LEU A 146 9.13 14.21 4.94
N SER A 147 10.36 14.00 4.46
CA SER A 147 11.39 15.03 4.24
C SER A 147 11.12 15.83 2.97
#